data_AF-A0A6J7I6E7-F1
#
_entry.id   AF-A0A6J7I6E7-F1
#
_cell.length_a   1.000
_cell.length_b   1.000
_cell.length_c   1.000
_cell.angle_alpha   90.00
_cell.angle_beta   90.00
_cell.angle_gamma   90.00
#
_symmetry.space_group_name_H-M   'P 1'
#
loop_
_entity.id
_entity.type
_entity.pdbx_description
1 polymer ?
#
loop_
_entity_poly.entity_id
_entity_poly.type
_entity_poly.pdbx_seq_one_letter_code
_entity_poly.pdbx_strand_id
1 'polypeptide(L)'
;MSIDNLKNAVPEYAKDLKLNLGSIVRSTVLSEQQLWGTLLSVAAASKSSTTLKEIAEDAADSLSAEAYNAALGAASIMGMNNVFYRTKGYLDGKYDDLRAGLRMNIIGNPGVEKADFELWSLAVSAVNGCNHCLEAHEKTLRAEGVDREKIFEAIRAASIVAGVAQAVEAGRVLDGASV
;
A
#
# COMPACT_ATOMS: atom_id res chain seq x y z
N MET A 1 21.64 2.22 -3.39
CA MET A 1 20.23 2.43 -3.76
C MET A 1 19.43 1.36 -3.08
N SER A 2 18.40 1.74 -2.34
CA SER A 2 17.74 0.87 -1.36
C SER A 2 16.81 -0.16 -2.02
N ILE A 3 16.20 0.13 -3.18
CA ILE A 3 15.48 -0.90 -3.95
C ILE A 3 16.40 -2.03 -4.44
N ASP A 4 17.66 -1.73 -4.78
CA ASP A 4 18.61 -2.79 -5.14
C ASP A 4 19.00 -3.64 -3.93
N ASN A 5 19.12 -3.05 -2.74
CA ASN A 5 19.29 -3.81 -1.50
C ASN A 5 18.07 -4.73 -1.26
N LEU A 6 16.85 -4.19 -1.41
CA LEU A 6 15.62 -4.96 -1.23
C LEU A 6 15.55 -6.14 -2.22
N LYS A 7 15.88 -5.90 -3.50
CA LYS A 7 15.97 -6.96 -4.52
C LYS A 7 17.02 -8.02 -4.18
N ASN A 8 18.10 -7.64 -3.53
CA ASN A 8 19.15 -8.58 -3.10
C ASN A 8 18.76 -9.36 -1.84
N ALA A 9 17.87 -8.80 -1.00
CA ALA A 9 17.31 -9.48 0.15
C ALA A 9 16.21 -10.50 -0.21
N VAL A 10 15.67 -10.46 -1.42
CA VAL A 10 14.69 -11.47 -1.89
C VAL A 10 15.40 -12.82 -2.09
N PRO A 11 14.98 -13.90 -1.39
CA PRO A 11 15.59 -15.23 -1.50
C PRO A 11 15.44 -15.86 -2.89
N GLU A 12 16.31 -16.83 -3.22
CA GLU A 12 16.30 -17.51 -4.53
C GLU A 12 14.96 -18.20 -4.86
N TYR A 13 14.27 -18.77 -3.86
CA TYR A 13 12.95 -19.38 -4.06
C TYR A 13 11.86 -18.38 -4.44
N ALA A 14 12.13 -17.08 -4.31
CA ALA A 14 11.22 -15.97 -4.57
C ALA A 14 11.65 -15.11 -5.77
N LYS A 15 12.41 -15.69 -6.72
CA LYS A 15 12.95 -14.99 -7.90
C LYS A 15 11.90 -14.20 -8.69
N ASP A 16 10.68 -14.72 -8.83
CA ASP A 16 9.61 -14.02 -9.54
C ASP A 16 9.23 -12.69 -8.86
N LEU A 17 9.26 -12.63 -7.52
CA LEU A 17 8.97 -11.41 -6.77
C LEU A 17 10.08 -10.37 -6.97
N LYS A 18 11.34 -10.81 -7.05
CA LYS A 18 12.48 -9.93 -7.39
C LYS A 18 12.33 -9.32 -8.78
N LEU A 19 11.92 -10.11 -9.77
CA LEU A 19 11.70 -9.64 -11.14
C LEU A 19 10.52 -8.68 -11.23
N ASN A 20 9.41 -9.00 -10.56
CA ASN A 20 8.23 -8.15 -10.48
C ASN A 20 8.52 -6.82 -9.77
N LEU A 21 9.25 -6.84 -8.64
CA LEU A 21 9.72 -5.63 -7.97
C LEU A 21 10.58 -4.79 -8.91
N GLY A 22 11.51 -5.43 -9.60
CA GLY A 22 12.32 -4.77 -10.62
C GLY A 22 11.46 -4.10 -11.70
N SER A 23 10.40 -4.74 -12.17
CA SER A 23 9.52 -4.17 -13.20
C SER A 23 8.65 -3.02 -12.68
N ILE A 24 8.03 -3.17 -11.50
CA ILE A 24 7.00 -2.22 -11.04
C ILE A 24 7.58 -0.86 -10.66
N VAL A 25 8.79 -0.82 -10.09
CA VAL A 25 9.48 0.44 -9.75
C VAL A 25 9.85 1.28 -10.97
N ARG A 26 9.72 0.72 -12.19
CA ARG A 26 9.91 1.43 -13.46
C ARG A 26 8.61 1.64 -14.24
N SER A 27 7.46 1.38 -13.62
CA SER A 27 6.17 1.58 -14.29
C SER A 27 5.96 3.05 -14.63
N THR A 28 5.43 3.30 -15.82
CA THR A 28 5.07 4.64 -16.32
C THR A 28 3.55 4.84 -16.41
N VAL A 29 2.76 3.85 -15.97
CA VAL A 29 1.30 3.95 -15.93
C VAL A 29 0.85 4.93 -14.85
N LEU A 30 1.53 4.89 -13.69
CA LEU A 30 1.37 5.83 -12.60
C LEU A 30 2.32 7.01 -12.74
N SER A 31 1.94 8.18 -12.23
CA SER A 31 2.92 9.25 -12.02
C SER A 31 3.94 8.82 -10.96
N GLU A 32 5.09 9.51 -10.89
CA GLU A 32 6.13 9.22 -9.90
C GLU A 32 5.60 9.30 -8.46
N GLN A 33 4.82 10.34 -8.12
CA GLN A 33 4.16 10.48 -6.82
C GLN A 33 3.17 9.34 -6.54
N GLN A 34 2.36 8.97 -7.54
CA GLN A 34 1.41 7.87 -7.41
C GLN A 34 2.12 6.54 -7.17
N LEU A 35 3.18 6.25 -7.92
CA LEU A 35 3.96 5.03 -7.79
C LEU A 35 4.64 4.95 -6.42
N TRP A 36 5.45 5.94 -6.06
CA TRP A 36 6.22 5.90 -4.81
C TRP A 36 5.35 6.02 -3.57
N GLY A 37 4.26 6.80 -3.62
CA GLY A 37 3.28 6.82 -2.53
C GLY A 37 2.53 5.49 -2.38
N THR A 38 2.28 4.77 -3.48
CA THR A 38 1.70 3.42 -3.44
C THR A 38 2.69 2.43 -2.83
N LEU A 39 3.95 2.43 -3.30
CA LEU A 39 4.98 1.53 -2.78
C LEU A 39 5.21 1.76 -1.29
N LEU A 40 5.35 3.01 -0.85
CA LEU A 40 5.59 3.38 0.55
C LEU A 40 4.40 3.01 1.46
N SER A 41 3.18 3.37 1.06
CA SER A 41 1.98 3.09 1.86
C SER A 41 1.76 1.58 2.02
N VAL A 42 1.99 0.80 0.97
CA VAL A 42 1.89 -0.67 1.03
C VAL A 42 3.05 -1.28 1.83
N ALA A 43 4.28 -0.78 1.68
CA ALA A 43 5.41 -1.24 2.47
C ALA A 43 5.14 -1.07 3.98
N ALA A 44 4.56 0.06 4.37
CA ALA A 44 4.12 0.31 5.74
C ALA A 44 3.00 -0.66 6.19
N ALA A 45 2.04 -0.96 5.31
CA ALA A 45 0.97 -1.92 5.60
C ALA A 45 1.46 -3.38 5.72
N SER A 46 2.58 -3.73 5.06
CA SER A 46 3.12 -5.09 5.01
C SER A 46 3.71 -5.61 6.33
N LYS A 47 4.03 -4.69 7.26
CA LYS A 47 4.70 -4.97 8.56
C LYS A 47 6.09 -5.63 8.45
N SER A 48 6.70 -5.69 7.26
CA SER A 48 8.11 -6.05 7.09
C SER A 48 8.99 -4.81 7.31
N SER A 49 9.79 -4.81 8.39
CA SER A 49 10.65 -3.67 8.73
C SER A 49 11.71 -3.40 7.67
N THR A 50 12.32 -4.45 7.11
CA THR A 50 13.27 -4.34 6.01
C THR A 50 12.61 -3.74 4.76
N THR A 51 11.44 -4.24 4.36
CA THR A 51 10.76 -3.75 3.15
C THR A 51 10.34 -2.29 3.31
N LEU A 52 9.80 -1.91 4.47
CA LEU A 52 9.46 -0.53 4.77
C LEU A 52 10.70 0.36 4.73
N LYS A 53 11.78 -0.03 5.41
CA LYS A 53 13.00 0.78 5.49
C LYS A 53 13.57 1.03 4.10
N GLU A 54 13.76 -0.02 3.30
CA GLU A 54 14.37 0.15 1.98
C GLU A 54 13.44 0.96 1.06
N ILE A 55 12.13 0.68 0.98
CA ILE A 55 11.24 1.50 0.12
C ILE A 55 11.17 2.96 0.60
N ALA A 56 11.20 3.19 1.91
CA ALA A 56 11.18 4.54 2.48
C ALA A 56 12.39 5.40 2.07
N GLU A 57 13.58 4.81 1.99
CA GLU A 57 14.79 5.53 1.61
C GLU A 57 14.68 6.07 0.17
N ASP A 58 14.36 5.23 -0.83
CA ASP A 58 14.22 5.71 -2.21
C ASP A 58 12.94 6.57 -2.42
N ALA A 59 11.88 6.34 -1.62
CA ALA A 59 10.67 7.18 -1.66
C ALA A 59 10.93 8.61 -1.17
N ALA A 60 11.86 8.81 -0.24
CA ALA A 60 12.22 10.14 0.27
C ALA A 60 12.91 11.01 -0.80
N ASP A 61 13.57 10.39 -1.78
CA ASP A 61 14.16 11.09 -2.92
C ASP A 61 13.12 11.46 -4.00
N SER A 62 11.97 10.78 -4.01
CA SER A 62 10.95 10.88 -5.08
C SER A 62 9.68 11.61 -4.65
N LEU A 63 9.40 11.69 -3.35
CA LEU A 63 8.21 12.32 -2.79
C LEU A 63 8.58 13.60 -2.05
N SER A 64 7.67 14.59 -2.07
CA SER A 64 7.76 15.69 -1.11
C SER A 64 7.54 15.17 0.32
N ALA A 65 7.94 15.95 1.33
CA ALA A 65 7.70 15.58 2.73
C ALA A 65 6.19 15.43 3.02
N GLU A 66 5.35 16.25 2.41
CA GLU A 66 3.89 16.17 2.52
C GLU A 66 3.36 14.87 1.90
N ALA A 67 3.78 14.52 0.69
CA ALA A 67 3.36 13.28 0.02
C ALA A 67 3.85 12.03 0.75
N TYR A 68 5.08 12.05 1.25
CA TYR A 68 5.65 10.97 2.06
C TYR A 68 4.82 10.74 3.34
N ASN A 69 4.52 11.81 4.08
CA ASN A 69 3.69 11.73 5.29
C ASN A 69 2.25 11.33 4.98
N ALA A 70 1.68 11.79 3.86
CA ALA A 70 0.34 11.42 3.43
C ALA A 70 0.25 9.94 3.04
N ALA A 71 1.26 9.36 2.39
CA ALA A 71 1.32 7.93 2.08
C ALA A 71 1.37 7.06 3.35
N LEU A 72 2.19 7.43 4.33
CA LEU A 72 2.22 6.77 5.64
C LEU A 72 0.91 6.98 6.42
N GLY A 73 0.30 8.16 6.27
CA GLY A 73 -1.01 8.49 6.81
C GLY A 73 -2.11 7.62 6.24
N ALA A 74 -2.11 7.37 4.92
CA ALA A 74 -3.02 6.46 4.23
C ALA A 74 -2.91 5.04 4.80
N ALA A 75 -1.69 4.52 4.94
CA ALA A 75 -1.46 3.21 5.54
C ALA A 75 -2.00 3.12 6.98
N SER A 76 -1.75 4.16 7.77
CA SER A 76 -2.17 4.24 9.18
C SER A 76 -3.68 4.30 9.34
N ILE A 77 -4.36 5.19 8.60
CA ILE A 77 -5.81 5.34 8.71
C ILE A 77 -6.56 4.13 8.12
N MET A 78 -6.03 3.53 7.07
CA MET A 78 -6.56 2.27 6.52
C MET A 78 -6.37 1.10 7.47
N GLY A 79 -5.32 1.07 8.29
CA GLY A 79 -5.17 0.10 9.37
C GLY A 79 -6.38 0.10 10.33
N MET A 80 -6.92 1.27 10.66
CA MET A 80 -8.14 1.39 11.46
C MET A 80 -9.40 1.10 10.63
N ASN A 81 -9.55 1.78 9.49
CA ASN A 81 -10.77 1.72 8.68
C ASN A 81 -11.02 0.33 8.12
N ASN A 82 -9.99 -0.34 7.61
CA ASN A 82 -10.15 -1.67 7.02
C ASN A 82 -10.63 -2.69 8.05
N VAL A 83 -10.15 -2.61 9.30
CA VAL A 83 -10.65 -3.48 10.38
C VAL A 83 -12.11 -3.16 10.69
N PHE A 84 -12.44 -1.89 10.91
CA PHE A 84 -13.79 -1.47 11.27
C PHE A 84 -14.82 -1.84 10.20
N TYR A 85 -14.61 -1.38 8.96
CA TYR A 85 -15.60 -1.55 7.90
C TYR A 85 -15.72 -2.98 7.42
N ARG A 86 -14.63 -3.76 7.40
CA ARG A 86 -14.73 -5.20 7.08
C ARG A 86 -15.54 -5.95 8.13
N THR A 87 -15.24 -5.72 9.41
CA THR A 87 -15.93 -6.39 10.50
C THR A 87 -17.41 -6.01 10.53
N LYS A 88 -17.72 -4.73 10.31
CA LYS A 88 -19.10 -4.25 10.18
C LYS A 88 -19.81 -4.91 8.98
N GLY A 89 -19.14 -5.02 7.83
CA GLY A 89 -19.66 -5.72 6.66
C GLY A 89 -19.98 -7.20 6.92
N TYR A 90 -19.17 -7.90 7.71
CA TYR A 90 -19.44 -9.29 8.12
C TYR A 90 -20.67 -9.46 9.02
N LEU A 91 -21.16 -8.37 9.61
CA LEU A 91 -22.33 -8.39 10.48
C LEU A 91 -23.64 -8.10 9.73
N ASP A 92 -23.60 -8.07 8.39
CA ASP A 92 -24.78 -7.99 7.51
C ASP A 92 -25.70 -6.81 7.88
N GLY A 93 -25.12 -5.62 8.03
CA GLY A 93 -25.83 -4.37 8.26
C GLY A 93 -26.44 -4.19 9.66
N LYS A 94 -26.30 -5.15 10.57
CA LYS A 94 -26.88 -5.11 11.94
C LYS A 94 -26.44 -3.92 12.81
N TYR A 95 -25.39 -3.21 12.39
CA TYR A 95 -24.80 -2.08 13.10
C TYR A 95 -24.71 -0.82 12.21
N ASP A 96 -25.47 -0.79 11.10
CA ASP A 96 -25.42 0.31 10.14
C ASP A 96 -26.03 1.61 10.65
N ASP A 97 -27.01 1.49 11.55
CA ASP A 97 -27.68 2.58 12.25
C ASP A 97 -26.81 3.24 13.33
N LEU A 98 -25.81 2.52 13.85
CA LEU A 98 -24.88 3.06 14.84
C LEU A 98 -23.78 3.91 14.18
N ARG A 99 -23.59 5.11 14.71
CA ARG A 99 -22.52 6.02 14.29
C ARG A 99 -21.15 5.41 14.65
N ALA A 100 -20.22 5.39 13.69
CA ALA A 100 -18.89 4.83 13.88
C ALA A 100 -18.07 5.52 15.01
N GLY A 101 -18.19 6.83 15.16
CA GLY A 101 -17.47 7.58 16.20
C GLY A 101 -15.95 7.68 15.99
N LEU A 102 -15.45 7.34 14.80
CA LEU A 102 -14.02 7.35 14.45
C LEU A 102 -13.62 8.66 13.75
N ARG A 103 -12.50 9.26 14.16
CA ARG A 103 -11.94 10.46 13.50
C ARG A 103 -11.09 10.04 12.30
N MET A 104 -11.37 10.62 11.14
CA MET A 104 -10.70 10.28 9.87
C MET A 104 -10.35 11.53 9.04
N ASN A 105 -10.05 12.65 9.71
CA ASN A 105 -9.89 13.96 9.06
C ASN A 105 -8.84 13.98 7.93
N ILE A 106 -7.81 13.12 8.01
CA ILE A 106 -6.77 12.99 7.00
C ILE A 106 -7.32 12.56 5.62
N ILE A 107 -8.43 11.81 5.58
CA ILE A 107 -9.08 11.43 4.32
C ILE A 107 -9.66 12.66 3.62
N GLY A 108 -10.22 13.60 4.40
CA GLY A 108 -10.79 14.84 3.86
C GLY A 108 -9.75 15.93 3.58
N ASN A 109 -8.61 15.91 4.29
CA ASN A 109 -7.54 16.91 4.17
C ASN A 109 -6.16 16.22 4.19
N PRO A 110 -5.79 15.49 3.13
CA PRO A 110 -4.58 14.66 3.12
C PRO A 110 -3.28 15.46 2.92
N GLY A 111 -3.36 16.74 2.54
CA GLY A 111 -2.20 17.57 2.22
C GLY A 111 -1.60 17.32 0.82
N VAL A 112 -2.21 16.42 0.05
CA VAL A 112 -1.91 16.13 -1.35
C VAL A 112 -3.20 16.08 -2.18
N GLU A 113 -3.08 15.85 -3.48
CA GLU A 113 -4.23 15.58 -4.33
C GLU A 113 -5.05 14.41 -3.80
N LYS A 114 -6.37 14.60 -3.74
CA LYS A 114 -7.30 13.60 -3.19
C LYS A 114 -7.19 12.27 -3.94
N ALA A 115 -7.06 12.32 -5.27
CA ALA A 115 -6.92 11.12 -6.10
C ALA A 115 -5.70 10.28 -5.71
N ASP A 116 -4.59 10.90 -5.32
CA ASP A 116 -3.38 10.16 -4.91
C ASP A 116 -3.58 9.50 -3.55
N PHE A 117 -4.16 10.21 -2.57
CA PHE A 117 -4.46 9.64 -1.25
C PHE A 117 -5.49 8.50 -1.33
N GLU A 118 -6.50 8.63 -2.18
CA GLU A 118 -7.49 7.58 -2.45
C GLU A 118 -6.84 6.35 -3.10
N LEU A 119 -5.87 6.55 -4.02
CA LEU A 119 -5.14 5.47 -4.69
C LEU A 119 -4.28 4.68 -3.70
N TRP A 120 -3.58 5.37 -2.80
CA TRP A 120 -2.80 4.73 -1.73
C TRP A 120 -3.69 4.01 -0.72
N SER A 121 -4.84 4.61 -0.37
CA SER A 121 -5.82 3.99 0.52
C SER A 121 -6.43 2.73 -0.09
N LEU A 122 -6.69 2.73 -1.40
CA LEU A 122 -7.11 1.55 -2.17
C LEU A 122 -6.02 0.46 -2.14
N ALA A 123 -4.77 0.82 -2.42
CA ALA A 123 -3.65 -0.11 -2.42
C ALA A 123 -3.44 -0.78 -1.06
N VAL A 124 -3.50 -0.01 0.03
CA VAL A 124 -3.43 -0.56 1.41
C VAL A 124 -4.65 -1.44 1.70
N SER A 125 -5.86 -1.03 1.29
CA SER A 125 -7.08 -1.81 1.47
C SER A 125 -7.04 -3.15 0.73
N ALA A 126 -6.32 -3.24 -0.39
CA ALA A 126 -6.09 -4.49 -1.11
C ALA A 126 -5.26 -5.47 -0.28
N VAL A 127 -4.16 -4.98 0.33
CA VAL A 127 -3.30 -5.81 1.19
C VAL A 127 -4.01 -6.21 2.47
N ASN A 128 -4.72 -5.28 3.10
CA ASN A 128 -5.45 -5.57 4.33
C ASN A 128 -6.67 -6.46 4.08
N GLY A 129 -7.22 -6.48 2.86
CA GLY A 129 -8.37 -7.28 2.47
C GLY A 129 -9.69 -6.76 3.04
N CYS A 130 -10.08 -5.53 2.69
CA CYS A 130 -11.37 -4.95 3.07
C CYS A 130 -12.18 -4.56 1.83
N ASN A 131 -13.21 -5.34 1.50
CA ASN A 131 -14.04 -5.13 0.31
C ASN A 131 -14.75 -3.76 0.34
N HIS A 132 -15.28 -3.36 1.49
CA HIS A 132 -15.98 -2.08 1.63
C HIS A 132 -15.08 -0.88 1.32
N CYS A 133 -13.85 -0.87 1.86
CA CYS A 133 -12.90 0.19 1.59
C CYS A 133 -12.40 0.15 0.14
N LEU A 134 -12.18 -1.04 -0.42
CA LEU A 134 -11.79 -1.19 -1.84
C LEU A 134 -12.84 -0.59 -2.78
N GLU A 135 -14.11 -0.94 -2.61
CA GLU A 135 -15.21 -0.43 -3.43
C GLU A 135 -15.38 1.09 -3.25
N ALA A 136 -15.28 1.59 -2.02
CA ALA A 136 -15.42 3.02 -1.73
C ALA A 136 -14.31 3.87 -2.37
N HIS A 137 -13.05 3.43 -2.24
CA HIS A 137 -11.91 4.14 -2.82
C HIS A 137 -11.88 4.01 -4.35
N GLU A 138 -12.21 2.84 -4.92
CA GLU A 138 -12.31 2.68 -6.39
C GLU A 138 -13.37 3.61 -6.96
N LYS A 139 -14.57 3.62 -6.39
CA LYS A 139 -15.66 4.49 -6.82
C LYS A 139 -15.25 5.96 -6.78
N THR A 140 -14.56 6.38 -5.72
CA THR A 140 -14.08 7.76 -5.57
C THR A 140 -13.01 8.08 -6.62
N LEU A 141 -12.03 7.20 -6.83
CA LEU A 141 -11.01 7.35 -7.88
C LEU A 141 -11.63 7.51 -9.27
N ARG A 142 -12.64 6.70 -9.60
CA ARG A 142 -13.35 6.82 -10.88
C ARG A 142 -14.11 8.14 -11.00
N ALA A 143 -14.71 8.62 -9.91
CA ALA A 143 -15.40 9.90 -9.89
C ALA A 143 -14.44 11.09 -10.04
N GLU A 144 -13.20 10.98 -9.53
CA GLU A 144 -12.12 11.95 -9.72
C GLU A 144 -11.41 11.80 -11.10
N GLY A 145 -11.90 10.92 -11.98
CA GLY A 145 -11.40 10.75 -13.35
C GLY A 145 -10.14 9.88 -13.48
N VAL A 146 -9.81 9.07 -12.48
CA VAL A 146 -8.68 8.13 -12.56
C VAL A 146 -9.06 6.92 -13.42
N ASP A 147 -8.22 6.61 -14.40
CA ASP A 147 -8.40 5.47 -15.30
C ASP A 147 -8.24 4.13 -14.59
N ARG A 148 -8.92 3.11 -15.12
CA ARG A 148 -8.90 1.74 -14.56
C ARG A 148 -7.50 1.15 -14.58
N GLU A 149 -6.72 1.49 -15.58
CA GLU A 149 -5.35 1.07 -15.79
C GLU A 149 -4.45 1.53 -14.64
N LYS A 150 -4.63 2.77 -14.17
CA LYS A 150 -3.89 3.30 -13.00
C LYS A 150 -4.29 2.60 -11.71
N ILE A 151 -5.59 2.41 -11.49
CA ILE A 151 -6.10 1.69 -10.30
C ILE A 151 -5.58 0.26 -10.30
N PHE A 152 -5.63 -0.41 -11.44
CA PHE A 152 -5.12 -1.78 -11.59
C PHE A 152 -3.61 -1.85 -11.38
N GLU A 153 -2.84 -0.88 -11.86
CA GLU A 153 -1.40 -0.81 -11.62
C GLU A 153 -1.09 -0.62 -10.12
N ALA A 154 -1.88 0.17 -9.39
CA ALA A 154 -1.73 0.30 -7.94
C ALA A 154 -2.04 -1.03 -7.21
N ILE A 155 -3.05 -1.78 -7.65
CA ILE A 155 -3.35 -3.12 -7.12
C ILE A 155 -2.20 -4.09 -7.42
N ARG A 156 -1.62 -4.05 -8.62
CA ARG A 156 -0.44 -4.84 -8.98
C ARG A 156 0.76 -4.48 -8.10
N ALA A 157 1.05 -3.20 -7.93
CA ALA A 157 2.12 -2.74 -7.05
C ALA A 157 1.90 -3.20 -5.60
N ALA A 158 0.68 -3.08 -5.09
CA ALA A 158 0.34 -3.54 -3.76
C ALA A 158 0.58 -5.05 -3.57
N SER A 159 0.16 -5.85 -4.55
CA SER A 159 0.34 -7.31 -4.55
C SER A 159 1.81 -7.71 -4.59
N ILE A 160 2.61 -7.02 -5.40
CA ILE A 160 4.05 -7.26 -5.52
C ILE A 160 4.77 -6.93 -4.22
N VAL A 161 4.53 -5.74 -3.64
CA VAL A 161 5.20 -5.32 -2.39
C VAL A 161 4.80 -6.23 -1.23
N ALA A 162 3.54 -6.65 -1.14
CA ALA A 162 3.11 -7.63 -0.13
C ALA A 162 3.84 -8.98 -0.26
N GLY A 163 3.99 -9.48 -1.49
CA GLY A 163 4.77 -10.69 -1.76
C GLY A 163 6.25 -10.53 -1.40
N VAL A 164 6.88 -9.44 -1.82
CA VAL A 164 8.28 -9.12 -1.50
C VAL A 164 8.48 -9.08 0.02
N ALA A 165 7.59 -8.39 0.74
CA ALA A 165 7.64 -8.30 2.19
C ALA A 165 7.58 -9.67 2.87
N GLN A 166 6.70 -10.56 2.40
CA GLN A 166 6.59 -11.93 2.89
C GLN A 166 7.89 -12.72 2.65
N ALA A 167 8.47 -12.63 1.46
CA ALA A 167 9.69 -13.36 1.10
C ALA A 167 10.91 -12.86 1.87
N VAL A 168 11.07 -11.54 1.97
CA VAL A 168 12.17 -10.90 2.70
C VAL A 168 12.07 -11.21 4.19
N GLU A 169 10.88 -11.12 4.79
CA GLU A 169 10.73 -11.42 6.21
C GLU A 169 10.98 -12.90 6.52
N ALA A 170 10.49 -13.81 5.68
CA ALA A 170 10.78 -15.24 5.83
C ALA A 170 12.29 -15.52 5.70
N GLY A 171 12.95 -14.96 4.68
CA GLY A 171 14.39 -15.08 4.51
C GLY A 171 15.19 -14.53 5.70
N ARG A 172 14.80 -13.37 6.22
CA ARG A 172 15.45 -12.72 7.37
C ARG A 172 15.31 -13.51 8.66
N VAL A 173 14.14 -14.08 8.93
CA VAL A 173 13.89 -14.88 10.14
C VAL A 173 14.58 -16.25 10.08
N LEU A 174 14.74 -16.81 8.88
CA LEU A 174 15.39 -18.09 8.64
C LEU A 174 16.90 -17.98 8.40
N ASP A 175 17.46 -16.77 8.39
CA ASP A 175 18.89 -16.58 8.22
C ASP A 175 19.65 -17.27 9.37
N GLY A 176 20.59 -18.14 9.02
CA GLY A 176 21.30 -19.00 9.97
C GLY A 176 20.52 -20.22 10.49
N ALA A 177 19.27 -20.43 10.09
CA ALA A 177 18.59 -21.70 10.32
C ALA A 177 19.21 -22.78 9.42
N SER A 178 19.64 -23.90 10.01
CA SER A 178 20.09 -25.07 9.26
C SER A 178 18.89 -25.69 8.53
N VAL A 179 18.83 -25.52 7.21
CA VAL A 179 17.86 -26.17 6.32
C VAL A 179 18.57 -27.24 5.49
#